data_AF-A0A4S4ENE7-F1
#
_entry.id   AF-A0A4S4ENE7-F1
#
_cell.length_a   1.000
_cell.length_b   1.000
_cell.length_c   1.000
_cell.angle_alpha   90.00
_cell.angle_beta   90.00
_cell.angle_gamma   90.00
#
_symmetry.space_group_name_H-M   'P 1'
#
loop_
_entity.id
_entity.type
_entity.pdbx_description
1 polymer ?
#
loop_
_entity_poly.entity_id
_entity_poly.type
_entity_poly.pdbx_seq_one_letter_code
_entity_poly.pdbx_strand_id
1 'polypeptide(L)'
;MELCISLSLVSLSIILIVFLSPSKAKNLPPGKTGWPVIGESIEYLAARWKGQPEKFIFERISNYTSYIFKTKLMLQPTVVFCGAPAHKFLFANENKLLQSWWPSSVDNIFPSSSQTSSKEEAIKMRKMLPNFFKPEALQRYIGIMDTIAQQHFAADWENKV
;
A
#
# COMPACT_ATOMS: atom_id res chain seq x y z
N MET A 1 -29.62 -36.09 2.52
CA MET A 1 -30.19 -34.97 1.75
C MET A 1 -30.54 -33.81 2.67
N GLU A 2 -31.34 -34.03 3.72
CA GLU A 2 -31.71 -33.03 4.75
C GLU A 2 -30.52 -32.27 5.36
N LEU A 3 -29.44 -32.97 5.74
CA LEU A 3 -28.25 -32.35 6.34
C LEU A 3 -27.51 -31.40 5.37
N CYS A 4 -27.48 -31.73 4.09
CA CYS A 4 -26.85 -30.87 3.08
C CYS A 4 -27.68 -29.61 2.83
N ILE A 5 -29.01 -29.75 2.82
CA ILE A 5 -29.94 -28.64 2.66
C ILE A 5 -29.81 -27.68 3.86
N SER A 6 -29.78 -28.20 5.09
CA SER A 6 -29.62 -27.36 6.28
C SER A 6 -28.28 -26.64 6.33
N LEU A 7 -27.17 -27.32 5.99
CA LEU A 7 -25.85 -26.69 5.85
C LEU A 7 -25.84 -25.57 4.81
N SER A 8 -26.50 -25.79 3.66
CA SER A 8 -26.57 -24.78 2.59
C SER A 8 -27.39 -23.55 3.00
N LEU A 9 -28.49 -23.74 3.72
CA LEU A 9 -29.33 -22.65 4.24
C LEU A 9 -28.62 -21.85 5.31
N VAL A 10 -27.87 -22.51 6.20
CA VAL A 10 -27.06 -21.84 7.23
C VAL A 10 -25.95 -21.02 6.58
N SER A 11 -25.24 -21.58 5.60
CA SER A 11 -24.23 -20.86 4.83
C SER A 11 -24.82 -19.63 4.13
N LEU A 12 -25.95 -19.78 3.45
CA LEU A 12 -26.63 -18.68 2.77
C LEU A 12 -27.10 -17.59 3.75
N SER A 13 -27.60 -18.00 4.92
CA SER A 13 -28.02 -17.07 5.98
C SER A 13 -26.84 -16.29 6.56
N ILE A 14 -25.71 -16.95 6.80
CA ILE A 14 -24.47 -16.29 7.25
C ILE A 14 -23.98 -15.31 6.19
N ILE A 15 -23.97 -15.71 4.92
CA ILE A 15 -23.61 -14.83 3.80
C ILE A 15 -24.54 -13.61 3.79
N LEU A 16 -25.86 -13.80 3.80
CA LEU A 16 -26.83 -12.70 3.80
C LEU A 16 -26.63 -11.75 4.97
N ILE A 17 -26.44 -12.26 6.20
CA ILE A 17 -26.19 -11.43 7.38
C ILE A 17 -24.92 -10.60 7.21
N VAL A 18 -23.84 -11.21 6.71
CA VAL A 18 -22.55 -10.54 6.51
C VAL A 18 -22.61 -9.49 5.40
N PHE A 19 -23.36 -9.74 4.31
CA PHE A 19 -23.52 -8.80 3.19
C PHE A 19 -24.53 -7.68 3.47
N LEU A 20 -25.59 -7.96 4.24
CA LEU A 20 -26.65 -7.00 4.55
C LEU A 20 -26.33 -6.14 5.78
N SER A 21 -25.33 -6.50 6.59
CA SER A 21 -24.98 -5.74 7.79
C SER A 21 -24.49 -4.33 7.42
N PRO A 22 -25.28 -3.27 7.71
CA PRO A 22 -24.90 -1.93 7.35
C PRO A 22 -23.78 -1.41 8.27
N SER A 23 -22.78 -0.75 7.68
CA SER A 23 -21.76 -0.03 8.43
C SER A 23 -22.37 1.24 9.05
N LYS A 24 -22.55 1.26 10.38
CA LYS A 24 -23.21 2.34 11.13
C LYS A 24 -22.27 3.47 11.59
N ALA A 25 -21.11 3.65 10.96
CA ALA A 25 -20.17 4.69 11.37
C ALA A 25 -20.65 6.07 10.88
N LYS A 26 -21.10 6.91 11.81
CA LYS A 26 -21.41 8.32 11.57
C LYS A 26 -20.08 9.09 11.48
N ASN A 27 -19.96 10.01 10.51
CA ASN A 27 -18.79 10.88 10.26
C ASN A 27 -17.57 10.25 9.54
N LEU A 28 -17.77 9.23 8.71
CA LEU A 28 -16.70 8.76 7.81
C LEU A 28 -16.75 9.48 6.46
N PRO A 29 -15.59 9.60 5.77
CA PRO A 29 -15.55 10.00 4.36
C PRO A 29 -16.49 9.14 3.50
N PRO A 30 -16.96 9.67 2.35
CA PRO A 30 -17.76 8.89 1.41
C PRO A 30 -16.99 7.66 0.93
N GLY A 31 -17.68 6.60 0.52
CA GLY A 31 -17.02 5.42 -0.01
C GLY A 31 -17.72 4.11 0.33
N LYS A 32 -17.37 3.04 -0.40
CA LYS A 32 -17.86 1.68 -0.19
C LYS A 32 -16.74 0.79 0.33
N THR A 33 -17.08 -0.22 1.12
CA THR A 33 -16.09 -1.18 1.66
C THR A 33 -15.89 -2.41 0.76
N GLY A 34 -16.66 -2.55 -0.32
CA GLY A 34 -16.58 -3.72 -1.22
C GLY A 34 -17.04 -5.02 -0.55
N TRP A 35 -16.42 -6.14 -0.95
CA TRP A 35 -16.77 -7.47 -0.44
C TRP A 35 -16.48 -7.61 1.05
N PRO A 36 -17.26 -8.38 1.83
CA PRO A 36 -17.14 -8.41 3.29
C PRO A 36 -15.75 -8.77 3.83
N VAL A 37 -15.05 -9.71 3.19
CA VAL A 37 -13.71 -10.16 3.63
C VAL A 37 -12.61 -9.35 2.95
N ILE A 38 -12.51 -9.45 1.62
CA ILE A 38 -11.41 -8.89 0.82
C ILE A 38 -11.55 -7.40 0.47
N GLY A 39 -12.74 -6.83 0.67
CA GLY A 39 -13.03 -5.46 0.30
C GLY A 39 -12.98 -5.20 -1.20
N GLU A 40 -12.26 -4.15 -1.59
CA GLU A 40 -12.00 -3.78 -2.99
C GLU A 40 -10.59 -4.17 -3.46
N SER A 41 -9.87 -4.98 -2.67
CA SER A 41 -8.47 -5.32 -2.92
C SER A 41 -8.22 -5.98 -4.28
N ILE A 42 -9.13 -6.86 -4.74
CA ILE A 42 -9.00 -7.53 -6.04
C ILE A 42 -9.08 -6.51 -7.18
N GLU A 43 -10.02 -5.56 -7.11
CA GLU A 43 -10.18 -4.54 -8.14
C GLU A 43 -8.97 -3.60 -8.16
N TYR A 44 -8.49 -3.20 -6.99
CA TYR A 44 -7.26 -2.42 -6.82
C TYR A 44 -6.04 -3.11 -7.44
N LEU A 45 -5.82 -4.39 -7.14
CA LEU A 45 -4.70 -5.16 -7.68
C LEU A 45 -4.86 -5.45 -9.18
N ALA A 46 -6.08 -5.73 -9.64
CA ALA A 46 -6.35 -5.97 -11.05
C ALA A 46 -6.06 -4.74 -11.92
N ALA A 47 -6.37 -3.53 -11.44
CA ALA A 47 -6.02 -2.29 -12.13
C ALA A 47 -4.50 -2.16 -12.31
N ARG A 48 -3.73 -2.49 -11.26
CA ARG A 48 -2.26 -2.51 -11.30
C ARG A 48 -1.72 -3.56 -12.27
N TRP A 49 -2.25 -4.79 -12.27
CA TRP A 49 -1.83 -5.85 -13.20
C TRP A 49 -2.15 -5.54 -14.66
N LYS A 50 -3.18 -4.74 -14.92
CA LYS A 50 -3.52 -4.24 -16.25
C LYS A 50 -2.69 -3.02 -16.69
N GLY A 51 -1.73 -2.58 -15.87
CA GLY A 51 -0.90 -1.41 -16.17
C GLY A 51 -1.62 -0.06 -16.00
N GLN A 52 -2.71 -0.03 -15.24
CA GLN A 52 -3.52 1.19 -14.98
C GLN A 52 -3.73 1.39 -13.46
N PRO A 53 -2.66 1.49 -12.64
CA PRO A 53 -2.79 1.55 -11.18
C PRO A 53 -3.60 2.75 -10.68
N GLU A 54 -3.56 3.87 -11.41
CA GLU A 54 -4.26 5.11 -11.08
C GLU A 54 -5.77 5.04 -11.34
N LYS A 55 -6.23 4.14 -12.21
CA LYS A 55 -7.64 4.00 -12.59
C LYS A 55 -8.53 3.80 -11.37
N PHE A 56 -8.14 2.91 -10.46
CA PHE A 56 -8.88 2.67 -9.23
C PHE A 56 -9.11 3.99 -8.47
N ILE A 57 -8.05 4.77 -8.24
CA ILE A 57 -8.12 6.00 -7.46
C ILE A 57 -8.99 7.05 -8.17
N PHE A 58 -8.77 7.28 -9.46
CA PHE A 58 -9.51 8.31 -10.21
C PHE A 58 -11.00 8.01 -10.33
N GLU A 59 -11.38 6.74 -10.53
CA GLU A 59 -12.79 6.35 -10.54
C GLU A 59 -13.48 6.65 -9.21
N ARG A 60 -12.82 6.42 -8.06
CA ARG A 60 -13.41 6.72 -6.75
C ARG A 60 -13.50 8.22 -6.50
N ILE A 61 -12.47 8.98 -6.89
CA ILE A 61 -12.51 10.45 -6.80
C ILE A 61 -13.69 10.99 -7.60
N SER A 62 -13.90 10.50 -8.83
CA SER A 62 -15.01 10.89 -9.69
C SER A 62 -16.36 10.44 -9.14
N ASN A 63 -16.48 9.19 -8.69
CA ASN A 63 -17.76 8.62 -8.23
C ASN A 63 -18.24 9.21 -6.90
N TYR A 64 -17.32 9.62 -6.03
CA TYR A 64 -17.65 10.19 -4.73
C TYR A 64 -17.55 11.72 -4.69
N THR A 65 -17.12 12.35 -5.79
CA THR A 65 -16.83 13.79 -5.87
C THR A 65 -15.99 14.26 -4.68
N SER A 66 -14.97 13.47 -4.32
CA SER A 66 -14.17 13.70 -3.12
C SER A 66 -12.76 13.15 -3.29
N TYR A 67 -11.77 13.95 -2.87
CA TYR A 67 -10.36 13.52 -2.80
C TYR A 67 -10.05 12.68 -1.55
N ILE A 68 -11.01 12.52 -0.65
CA ILE A 68 -10.88 11.65 0.53
C ILE A 68 -12.05 10.69 0.54
N PHE A 69 -11.76 9.38 0.54
CA PHE A 69 -12.79 8.36 0.54
C PHE A 69 -12.38 7.14 1.37
N LYS A 70 -13.38 6.43 1.88
CA LYS A 70 -13.18 5.16 2.60
C LYS A 70 -13.30 3.97 1.66
N THR A 71 -12.54 2.93 1.95
CA THR A 71 -12.56 1.64 1.26
C THR A 71 -12.09 0.53 2.22
N LYS A 72 -11.96 -0.70 1.73
CA LYS A 72 -11.28 -1.79 2.43
C LYS A 72 -10.25 -2.40 1.48
N LEU A 73 -8.97 -2.22 1.80
CA LEU A 73 -7.84 -2.73 1.02
C LEU A 73 -6.95 -3.61 1.90
N MET A 74 -6.45 -4.71 1.33
CA MET A 74 -5.57 -5.67 2.03
C MET A 74 -6.17 -6.14 3.36
N LEU A 75 -7.48 -6.45 3.35
CA LEU A 75 -8.27 -6.87 4.52
C LEU A 75 -8.48 -5.78 5.59
N GLN A 76 -7.92 -4.58 5.42
CA GLN A 76 -8.02 -3.49 6.39
C GLN A 76 -9.02 -2.42 5.94
N PRO A 77 -9.82 -1.86 6.86
CA PRO A 77 -10.53 -0.61 6.60
C PRO A 77 -9.52 0.51 6.30
N THR A 78 -9.69 1.20 5.18
CA THR A 78 -8.71 2.17 4.68
C THR A 78 -9.40 3.48 4.34
N VAL A 79 -8.79 4.59 4.71
CA VAL A 79 -9.14 5.91 4.18
C VAL A 79 -8.05 6.34 3.22
N VAL A 80 -8.43 6.61 1.97
CA VAL A 80 -7.53 7.08 0.92
C VAL A 80 -7.57 8.59 0.91
N PHE A 81 -6.39 9.21 1.00
CA PHE A 81 -6.18 10.65 0.98
C PHE A 81 -5.50 11.02 -0.35
N CYS A 82 -6.18 11.80 -1.18
CA CYS A 82 -5.67 12.24 -2.47
C CYS A 82 -5.41 13.76 -2.47
N GLY A 83 -4.39 14.18 -3.21
CA GLY A 83 -4.10 15.60 -3.44
C GLY A 83 -3.12 16.21 -2.44
N ALA A 84 -2.54 17.35 -2.83
CA ALA A 84 -1.44 17.98 -2.10
C ALA A 84 -1.75 18.35 -0.62
N PRO A 85 -2.93 18.93 -0.29
CA PRO A 85 -3.25 19.23 1.12
C PRO A 85 -3.33 17.97 1.98
N ALA A 86 -3.88 16.90 1.43
CA ALA A 86 -4.07 15.62 2.10
C ALA A 86 -2.71 14.93 2.34
N HIS A 87 -1.84 14.91 1.33
CA HIS A 87 -0.48 14.37 1.47
C HIS A 87 0.33 15.18 2.50
N LYS A 88 0.23 16.51 2.50
CA LYS A 88 0.89 17.36 3.50
C LYS A 88 0.42 17.01 4.92
N PHE A 89 -0.88 16.78 5.11
CA PHE A 89 -1.41 16.33 6.40
C PHE A 89 -0.84 14.99 6.83
N LEU A 90 -0.78 14.00 5.93
CA LEU A 90 -0.22 12.68 6.24
C LEU A 90 1.25 12.77 6.65
N PHE A 91 2.08 13.44 5.86
CA PHE A 91 3.52 13.52 6.10
C PHE A 91 3.90 14.42 7.28
N ALA A 92 3.17 15.52 7.53
CA ALA A 92 3.45 16.41 8.66
C ALA A 92 3.14 15.77 10.03
N ASN A 93 2.29 14.74 10.04
CA ASN A 93 1.83 14.04 11.23
C ASN A 93 2.39 12.61 11.34
N GLU A 94 3.36 12.24 10.51
CA GLU A 94 4.10 10.97 10.63
C GLU A 94 4.74 10.88 12.03
N ASN A 95 4.50 9.77 12.73
CA ASN A 95 4.93 9.51 14.11
C ASN A 95 4.34 10.45 15.19
N LYS A 96 3.32 11.26 14.86
CA LYS A 96 2.58 12.11 15.82
C LYS A 96 1.12 11.66 15.98
N LEU A 97 0.37 11.68 14.87
CA LEU A 97 -1.02 11.21 14.81
C LEU A 97 -1.16 9.92 13.99
N LEU A 98 -0.17 9.66 13.13
CA LEU A 98 -0.18 8.56 12.17
C LEU A 98 1.09 7.75 12.31
N GLN A 99 0.99 6.45 12.04
CA GLN A 99 2.11 5.54 12.01
C GLN A 99 2.10 4.77 10.69
N SER A 100 3.28 4.54 10.10
CA SER A 100 3.40 3.67 8.93
C SER A 100 2.92 2.27 9.29
N TRP A 101 2.05 1.73 8.45
CA TRP A 101 1.55 0.37 8.56
C TRP A 101 1.87 -0.38 7.27
N TRP A 102 2.32 -1.61 7.41
CA TRP A 102 2.54 -2.54 6.30
C TRP A 102 1.78 -3.84 6.57
N PRO A 103 1.31 -4.54 5.53
CA PRO A 103 0.83 -5.91 5.68
C PRO A 103 1.94 -6.79 6.26
N SER A 104 1.59 -7.77 7.09
CA SER A 104 2.58 -8.66 7.72
C SER A 104 3.48 -9.39 6.71
N SER A 105 2.95 -9.69 5.51
CA SER A 105 3.74 -10.27 4.43
C SER A 105 4.86 -9.35 3.93
N VAL A 106 4.65 -8.03 3.99
CA VAL A 106 5.64 -7.01 3.63
C VAL A 106 6.62 -6.80 4.78
N ASP A 107 6.13 -6.72 6.02
CA ASP A 107 6.99 -6.57 7.20
C ASP A 107 8.01 -7.71 7.34
N ASN A 108 7.61 -8.94 6.98
CA ASN A 108 8.50 -10.11 7.02
C ASN A 108 9.64 -10.08 5.99
N ILE A 109 9.57 -9.22 4.96
CA ILE A 109 10.63 -9.06 3.97
C ILE A 109 11.73 -8.14 4.52
N PHE A 110 11.37 -7.21 5.39
CA PHE A 110 12.31 -6.23 5.92
C PHE A 110 13.10 -6.81 7.11
N PRO A 111 14.39 -6.48 7.23
CA PRO A 111 15.21 -6.96 8.32
C PRO A 111 14.63 -6.47 9.66
N SER A 112 14.39 -7.42 10.56
CA SER A 112 14.13 -7.19 11.98
C SER A 112 15.15 -7.99 12.78
N SER A 113 15.45 -7.56 14.01
CA SER A 113 16.34 -8.31 14.90
C SER A 113 15.55 -8.90 16.07
N SER A 114 16.16 -9.77 16.86
CA SER A 114 15.55 -10.27 18.09
C SER A 114 15.22 -9.15 19.10
N GLN A 115 15.78 -7.96 18.92
CA GLN A 115 15.66 -6.82 19.83
C GLN A 115 14.90 -5.63 19.22
N THR A 116 14.64 -5.62 17.91
CA THR A 116 14.08 -4.46 17.18
C THR A 116 13.11 -4.90 16.10
N SER A 117 11.95 -4.23 15.98
CA SER A 117 11.03 -4.47 14.87
C SER A 117 11.54 -3.83 13.57
N SER A 118 10.94 -4.23 12.45
CA SER A 118 11.18 -3.64 11.13
C SER A 118 11.06 -2.11 11.14
N LYS A 119 10.15 -1.57 11.97
CA LYS A 119 9.93 -0.13 12.13
C LYS A 119 11.10 0.56 12.81
N GLU A 120 11.62 0.02 13.91
CA GLU A 120 12.75 0.65 14.61
C GLU A 120 14.01 0.62 13.73
N GLU A 121 14.24 -0.47 13.00
CA GLU A 121 15.34 -0.55 12.04
C GLU A 121 15.17 0.45 10.90
N ALA A 122 13.95 0.66 10.38
CA ALA A 122 13.69 1.68 9.36
C ALA A 122 14.00 3.11 9.88
N ILE A 123 13.60 3.43 11.12
CA ILE A 123 13.92 4.73 11.74
C ILE A 123 15.44 4.89 11.90
N LYS A 124 16.12 3.84 12.36
CA LYS A 124 17.57 3.84 12.53
C LYS A 124 18.28 4.04 11.19
N MET A 125 17.89 3.29 10.16
CA MET A 125 18.40 3.44 8.80
C MET A 125 18.17 4.86 8.27
N ARG A 126 16.97 5.43 8.45
CA ARG A 126 16.65 6.81 8.04
C ARG A 126 17.56 7.83 8.70
N LYS A 127 17.94 7.64 9.97
CA LYS A 127 18.91 8.51 10.68
C LYS A 127 20.33 8.38 10.13
N MET A 128 20.71 7.24 9.56
CA MET A 128 22.04 7.03 8.99
C MET A 128 22.16 7.57 7.55
N LEU A 129 21.08 7.56 6.76
CA LEU A 129 21.09 7.98 5.35
C LEU A 129 21.77 9.32 5.08
N PRO A 130 21.57 10.41 5.87
CA PRO A 130 22.23 11.68 5.61
C PRO A 130 23.75 11.60 5.56
N ASN A 131 24.37 10.67 6.29
CA ASN A 131 25.82 10.48 6.26
C ASN A 131 26.31 9.82 4.96
N PHE A 132 25.50 8.93 4.37
CA PHE A 132 25.81 8.28 3.10
C PHE A 132 25.61 9.21 1.90
N PHE A 133 24.68 10.16 2.00
CA PHE A 133 24.35 11.11 0.94
C PHE A 133 25.04 12.47 1.09
N LYS A 134 26.10 12.57 1.90
CA LYS A 134 26.91 13.79 1.97
C LYS A 134 27.60 14.06 0.63
N PRO A 135 27.78 15.33 0.22
CA PRO A 135 28.45 15.66 -1.04
C PRO A 135 29.81 14.97 -1.19
N GLU A 136 30.60 14.89 -0.11
CA GLU A 136 31.93 14.28 -0.12
C GLU A 136 31.87 12.75 -0.31
N ALA A 137 30.84 12.10 0.22
CA ALA A 137 30.60 10.68 0.02
C ALA A 137 30.12 10.40 -1.41
N LEU A 138 29.17 11.21 -1.90
CA LEU A 138 28.64 11.14 -3.26
C LEU A 138 29.73 11.34 -4.31
N GLN A 139 30.63 12.30 -4.12
CA GLN A 139 31.72 12.57 -5.05
C GLN A 139 32.62 11.33 -5.26
N ARG A 140 32.83 10.53 -4.21
CA ARG A 140 33.60 9.27 -4.31
C ARG A 140 32.84 8.19 -5.08
N TYR A 141 31.51 8.17 -4.99
CA TYR A 141 30.69 7.20 -5.72
C TYR A 141 30.57 7.50 -7.21
N ILE A 142 30.71 8.76 -7.65
CA ILE A 142 30.56 9.14 -9.07
C ILE A 142 31.47 8.31 -9.97
N GLY A 143 32.77 8.22 -9.66
CA GLY A 143 33.72 7.48 -10.50
C GLY A 143 33.41 5.97 -10.57
N ILE A 144 32.92 5.41 -9.47
CA ILE A 144 32.51 4.00 -9.40
C ILE A 144 31.25 3.78 -10.25
N MET A 145 30.24 4.64 -10.10
CA MET A 145 29.01 4.58 -10.87
C MET A 145 29.27 4.72 -12.37
N ASP A 146 30.15 5.66 -12.77
CA ASP A 146 30.55 5.85 -14.18
C ASP A 146 31.25 4.61 -14.74
N THR A 147 32.19 4.03 -13.99
CA THR A 147 32.89 2.81 -14.40
C THR A 147 31.90 1.65 -14.60
N ILE A 148 30.98 1.43 -13.64
CA ILE A 148 29.97 0.37 -13.74
C ILE A 148 29.03 0.63 -14.93
N ALA A 149 28.62 1.88 -15.15
CA ALA A 149 27.76 2.23 -16.27
C ALA A 149 28.44 1.95 -17.62
N GLN A 150 29.69 2.36 -17.79
CA GLN A 150 30.48 2.10 -18.99
C GLN A 150 30.67 0.60 -19.25
N GLN A 151 30.98 -0.18 -18.21
CA GLN A 151 31.07 -1.64 -18.32
C GLN A 151 29.74 -2.25 -18.78
N HIS A 152 28.62 -1.78 -18.23
CA HIS A 152 27.30 -2.28 -18.60
C HIS A 152 26.94 -1.92 -20.05
N PHE A 153 27.29 -0.72 -20.51
CA PHE A 153 27.11 -0.32 -21.91
C PHE A 153 27.93 -1.18 -22.86
N ALA A 154 29.22 -1.38 -22.58
CA ALA A 154 30.10 -2.16 -23.43
C ALA A 154 29.71 -3.66 -23.47
N ALA A 155 29.26 -4.22 -22.35
CA ALA A 155 28.93 -5.64 -22.27
C ALA A 155 27.53 -5.98 -22.83
N ASP A 156 26.56 -5.10 -22.66
CA ASP A 156 25.15 -5.43 -22.92
C ASP A 156 24.45 -4.57 -23.97
N TRP A 157 24.96 -3.40 -24.32
CA TRP A 157 24.29 -2.49 -25.28
C TRP A 157 25.06 -2.30 -26.58
N GLU A 158 26.39 -2.18 -26.52
CA GLU A 158 27.20 -2.14 -27.74
C GLU A 158 27.22 -3.55 -28.36
N ASN A 159 26.59 -3.69 -29.54
CA ASN A 159 26.46 -4.92 -30.35
C ASN A 159 25.25 -5.83 -30.08
N LYS A 160 24.25 -5.39 -29.31
CA LYS A 160 22.92 -6.06 -29.25
C LYS A 160 21.86 -5.15 -29.88
N VAL A 161 21.84 -5.09 -31.21
CA VAL A 161 20.69 -4.61 -32.02
C VAL A 161 20.03 -5.80 -32.68
#